data_AF-A0A3P6UUA6-F1
#
_entry.id   AF-A0A3P6UUA6-F1
#
_cell.length_a   1.000
_cell.length_b   1.000
_cell.length_c   1.000
_cell.angle_alpha   90.00
_cell.angle_beta   90.00
_cell.angle_gamma   90.00
#
_symmetry.space_group_name_H-M   'P 1'
#
loop_
_entity.id
_entity.type
_entity.pdbx_description
1 polymer ?
#
loop_
_entity_poly.entity_id
_entity_poly.type
_entity_poly.pdbx_seq_one_letter_code
_entity_poly.pdbx_strand_id
1 'polypeptide(L)'
;MKNFPLGGRDRCIMVDFAKDDTTKDSNGSVFGRKRRATKSPPGGPRTPPGSPKPVVKSFEELDEEYATTWQGQVLLKKTEYSIRLYRIGGTERLIQKLLRDDDGNAVKLHVTQRLALTGQEGLLERLTNSSSKQLSLMIAVGKQLDDIRPLVRYLTEKDAAGVVTVTGGLLYIFPHSDMSTKLLNHFAPTVRLMSDGCPFLLFVLGLKTTSASNTPEP
;
A
#
# COMPACT_ATOMS: atom_id res chain seq x y z
N MET A 1 -14.69 -42.89 2.88
CA MET A 1 -14.91 -42.00 1.71
C MET A 1 -13.57 -41.89 0.98
N LYS A 2 -13.19 -42.84 0.13
CA LYS A 2 -13.35 -42.87 -1.35
C LYS A 2 -13.00 -41.53 -2.04
N ASN A 3 -11.71 -41.37 -2.35
CA ASN A 3 -11.09 -40.86 -3.58
C ASN A 3 -11.72 -39.64 -4.28
N PHE A 4 -11.10 -38.46 -4.13
CA PHE A 4 -11.22 -37.34 -5.06
C PHE A 4 -10.07 -37.39 -6.09
N PRO A 5 -10.34 -37.39 -7.41
CA PRO A 5 -9.29 -37.39 -8.42
C PRO A 5 -8.81 -35.96 -8.69
N LEU A 6 -7.57 -35.64 -8.29
CA LEU A 6 -6.85 -34.50 -8.84
C LEU A 6 -6.20 -34.96 -10.14
N GLY A 7 -6.60 -34.36 -11.26
CA GLY A 7 -6.07 -34.70 -12.57
C GLY A 7 -4.54 -34.53 -12.64
N GLY A 8 -3.83 -35.61 -12.94
CA GLY A 8 -2.40 -35.60 -13.24
C GLY A 8 -1.69 -36.88 -12.77
N ARG A 9 -0.88 -37.48 -13.66
CA ARG A 9 -0.01 -38.61 -13.30
C ARG A 9 1.03 -38.15 -12.27
N ASP A 10 1.11 -38.91 -11.17
CA ASP A 10 2.24 -38.98 -10.24
C ASP A 10 2.43 -37.92 -9.15
N ARG A 11 1.42 -37.64 -8.32
CA ARG A 11 1.66 -37.14 -6.94
C ARG A 11 0.64 -37.67 -5.93
N CYS A 12 0.90 -38.84 -5.35
CA CYS A 12 0.28 -39.20 -4.07
C CYS A 12 1.06 -38.50 -2.95
N ILE A 13 0.38 -37.66 -2.16
CA ILE A 13 0.97 -37.12 -0.92
C ILE A 13 0.91 -38.24 0.10
N MET A 14 2.07 -38.85 0.41
CA MET A 14 2.18 -39.73 1.57
C MET A 14 2.22 -38.86 2.81
N VAL A 15 1.22 -39.04 3.67
CA VAL A 15 1.15 -38.44 4.99
C VAL A 15 1.66 -39.51 5.97
N ASP A 16 2.93 -39.40 6.37
CA ASP A 16 3.48 -40.27 7.41
C ASP A 16 2.95 -39.78 8.76
N PHE A 17 2.14 -40.62 9.41
CA PHE A 17 1.73 -40.41 10.79
C PHE A 17 2.96 -40.59 11.68
N ALA A 18 3.31 -39.53 12.41
CA ALA A 18 4.34 -39.60 13.45
C ALA A 18 3.89 -40.61 14.51
N LYS A 19 4.54 -41.77 14.53
CA LYS A 19 4.40 -42.75 15.60
C LYS A 19 5.39 -42.37 16.70
N ASP A 20 4.86 -41.87 17.81
CA ASP A 20 5.61 -41.78 19.07
C ASP A 20 5.98 -43.20 19.49
N ASP A 21 7.26 -43.48 19.69
CA ASP A 21 7.69 -44.66 20.42
C ASP A 21 8.91 -44.35 21.29
N THR A 22 8.75 -44.75 22.54
CA THR A 22 9.66 -44.55 23.67
C THR A 22 10.71 -45.67 23.64
N THR A 23 11.86 -45.44 24.29
CA THR A 23 12.87 -46.42 24.77
C THR A 23 13.97 -46.99 23.84
N LYS A 24 15.21 -46.63 24.22
CA LYS A 24 16.42 -47.45 24.52
C LYS A 24 17.12 -48.36 23.48
N ASP A 25 18.39 -47.98 23.30
CA ASP A 25 19.63 -48.78 23.36
C ASP A 25 20.09 -49.70 22.20
N SER A 26 21.42 -49.63 22.01
CA SER A 26 22.36 -50.60 21.40
C SER A 26 22.76 -50.45 19.91
N ASN A 27 23.92 -49.80 19.76
CA ASN A 27 25.10 -50.15 18.95
C ASN A 27 24.93 -50.99 17.65
N GLY A 28 25.20 -50.38 16.49
CA GLY A 28 25.39 -51.11 15.23
C GLY A 28 25.51 -50.21 14.00
N SER A 29 26.75 -50.03 13.52
CA SER A 29 27.18 -49.60 12.17
C SER A 29 26.17 -48.90 11.24
N VAL A 30 26.37 -47.60 10.98
CA VAL A 30 25.63 -46.88 9.94
C VAL A 30 26.58 -46.13 9.01
N PHE A 31 26.60 -46.57 7.75
CA PHE A 31 27.08 -45.80 6.61
C PHE A 31 26.42 -44.42 6.61
N GLY A 32 27.20 -43.37 6.89
CA GLY A 32 26.72 -41.99 6.87
C GLY A 32 26.37 -41.52 5.46
N ARG A 33 25.14 -41.76 5.00
CA ARG A 33 24.56 -41.00 3.89
C ARG A 33 24.31 -39.57 4.37
N LYS A 34 25.28 -38.72 4.06
CA LYS A 34 25.25 -37.26 4.20
C LYS A 34 23.94 -36.74 3.59
N ARG A 35 22.98 -36.34 4.45
CA ARG A 35 21.73 -35.68 4.02
C ARG A 35 22.12 -34.42 3.25
N ARG A 36 21.88 -34.42 1.94
CA ARG A 36 22.11 -33.26 1.07
C ARG A 36 21.10 -32.20 1.49
N ALA A 37 21.55 -31.23 2.27
CA ALA A 37 20.77 -30.04 2.59
C ALA A 37 20.28 -29.44 1.26
N THR A 38 18.97 -29.31 1.13
CA THR A 38 18.35 -28.52 0.07
C THR A 38 18.86 -27.10 0.24
N LYS A 39 19.83 -26.72 -0.60
CA LYS A 39 20.27 -25.33 -0.72
C LYS A 39 19.04 -24.52 -1.12
N SER A 40 18.50 -23.74 -0.18
CA SER A 40 17.62 -22.63 -0.49
C SER A 40 18.26 -21.78 -1.60
N PRO A 41 17.47 -21.17 -2.50
CA PRO A 41 18.01 -20.24 -3.49
C PRO A 41 18.90 -19.20 -2.81
N PRO A 42 20.00 -18.75 -3.44
CA PRO A 42 20.85 -17.72 -2.84
C PRO A 42 19.96 -16.51 -2.56
N GLY A 43 19.73 -16.25 -1.27
CA GLY A 43 19.10 -15.02 -0.85
C GLY A 43 19.89 -13.88 -1.44
N GLY A 44 19.19 -12.94 -2.08
CA GLY A 44 19.77 -11.65 -2.44
C GLY A 44 20.47 -11.02 -1.23
N PRO A 45 21.35 -10.03 -1.46
CA PRO A 45 22.16 -9.44 -0.41
C PRO A 45 21.27 -9.06 0.79
N ARG A 46 21.44 -9.79 1.89
CA ARG A 46 20.83 -9.44 3.17
C ARG A 46 21.50 -8.16 3.63
N THR A 47 20.83 -7.03 3.42
CA THR A 47 21.29 -5.74 3.91
C THR A 47 21.50 -5.83 5.44
N PRO A 48 22.66 -5.43 5.96
CA PRO A 48 22.91 -5.41 7.39
C PRO A 48 21.86 -4.54 8.11
N PRO A 49 21.43 -4.92 9.34
CA PRO A 49 20.61 -4.05 10.16
C PRO A 49 21.32 -2.71 10.37
N GLY A 50 20.75 -1.62 9.83
CA GLY A 50 21.31 -0.27 9.93
C GLY A 50 21.79 0.37 8.62
N SER A 51 21.68 -0.30 7.47
CA SER A 51 21.88 0.38 6.17
C SER A 51 20.85 1.51 6.00
N PRO A 52 21.26 2.72 5.56
CA PRO A 52 20.32 3.79 5.25
C PRO A 52 19.25 3.29 4.28
N LYS A 53 17.98 3.58 4.56
CA LYS A 53 16.90 3.28 3.61
C LYS A 53 17.22 3.97 2.28
N PRO A 54 17.08 3.28 1.14
CA PRO A 54 17.33 3.89 -0.15
C PRO A 54 16.42 5.10 -0.34
N VAL A 55 16.98 6.16 -0.93
CA VAL A 55 16.22 7.35 -1.31
C VAL A 55 15.57 7.05 -2.65
N VAL A 56 14.24 7.12 -2.70
CA VAL A 56 13.45 6.86 -3.91
C VAL A 56 13.20 8.16 -4.66
N LYS A 57 13.74 8.27 -5.87
CA LYS A 57 13.73 9.45 -6.76
C LYS A 57 13.13 9.14 -8.12
N SER A 58 13.02 7.88 -8.52
CA SER A 58 12.40 7.46 -9.78
C SER A 58 11.25 6.47 -9.56
N PHE A 59 10.46 6.24 -10.61
CA PHE A 59 9.37 5.27 -10.56
C PHE A 59 9.91 3.84 -10.41
N GLU A 60 11.03 3.53 -11.06
CA GLU A 60 11.68 2.22 -10.98
C GLU A 60 12.11 1.92 -9.54
N GLU A 61 12.73 2.90 -8.88
CA GLU A 61 13.10 2.78 -7.45
C GLU A 61 11.87 2.65 -6.54
N LEU A 62 10.75 3.29 -6.90
CA LEU A 62 9.48 3.15 -6.16
C LEU A 62 8.90 1.73 -6.31
N ASP A 63 8.90 1.20 -7.52
CA ASP A 63 8.36 -0.12 -7.86
C ASP A 63 9.21 -1.26 -7.26
N GLU A 64 10.52 -1.05 -7.15
CA GLU A 64 11.44 -1.98 -6.47
C GLU A 64 11.29 -1.96 -4.94
N GLU A 65 11.16 -0.77 -4.34
CA GLU A 65 11.14 -0.63 -2.87
C GLU A 65 9.75 -0.86 -2.26
N TYR A 66 8.68 -0.49 -2.97
CA TYR A 66 7.32 -0.53 -2.43
C TYR A 66 6.41 -1.43 -3.26
N ALA A 67 5.73 -2.35 -2.58
CA ALA A 67 4.66 -3.12 -3.21
C ALA A 67 3.42 -2.25 -3.46
N THR A 68 2.75 -2.48 -4.59
CA THR A 68 1.43 -1.92 -4.84
C THR A 68 0.43 -2.48 -3.82
N THR A 69 -0.26 -1.60 -3.10
CA THR A 69 -1.25 -1.97 -2.06
C THR A 69 -2.68 -1.91 -2.54
N TRP A 70 -2.93 -1.15 -3.60
CA TRP A 70 -4.25 -0.99 -4.21
C TRP A 70 -4.12 -0.65 -5.69
N GLN A 71 -5.04 -1.15 -6.50
CA GLN A 71 -5.15 -0.84 -7.91
C GLN A 71 -6.63 -0.71 -8.27
N GLY A 72 -6.97 0.35 -9.01
CA GLY A 72 -8.36 0.65 -9.32
C GLY A 72 -8.49 1.90 -10.17
N GLN A 73 -9.64 2.56 -10.06
CA GLN A 73 -9.99 3.70 -10.89
C GLN A 73 -10.25 4.97 -10.07
N VAL A 74 -9.81 6.10 -10.59
CA VAL A 74 -10.20 7.44 -10.14
C VAL A 74 -11.07 8.08 -11.23
N LEU A 75 -12.25 8.57 -10.86
CA LEU A 75 -13.14 9.34 -11.74
C LEU A 75 -13.06 10.82 -11.38
N LEU A 76 -12.71 11.65 -12.37
CA LEU A 76 -12.85 13.10 -12.30
C LEU A 76 -13.74 13.56 -13.46
N LYS A 77 -14.86 14.20 -13.14
CA LYS A 77 -15.90 14.57 -14.12
C LYS A 77 -16.38 13.32 -14.90
N LYS A 78 -16.05 13.22 -16.19
CA LYS A 78 -16.41 12.10 -17.07
C LYS A 78 -15.20 11.25 -17.48
N THR A 79 -14.03 11.54 -16.92
CA THR A 79 -12.77 10.88 -17.30
C THR A 79 -12.30 9.94 -16.19
N GLU A 80 -11.98 8.72 -16.58
CA GLU A 80 -11.51 7.67 -15.70
C GLU A 80 -10.02 7.46 -15.86
N TYR A 81 -9.32 7.32 -14.74
CA TYR A 81 -7.88 7.08 -14.68
C TYR A 81 -7.64 5.76 -13.97
N SER A 82 -7.05 4.79 -14.66
CA SER A 82 -6.62 3.53 -14.03
C SER A 82 -5.28 3.76 -13.34
N ILE A 83 -5.21 3.50 -12.03
CA ILE A 83 -4.02 3.82 -11.22
C ILE A 83 -3.61 2.67 -10.29
N ARG A 84 -2.36 2.70 -9.85
CA ARG A 84 -1.78 1.88 -8.78
C ARG A 84 -1.36 2.79 -7.62
N LEU A 85 -1.53 2.31 -6.39
CA LEU A 85 -1.15 3.01 -5.17
C LEU A 85 -0.04 2.26 -4.41
N TYR A 86 1.08 2.95 -4.21
CA TYR A 86 2.24 2.49 -3.48
C TYR A 86 2.22 3.10 -2.09
N ARG A 87 2.01 2.31 -1.03
CA ARG A 87 1.93 2.83 0.34
C ARG A 87 3.32 3.15 0.88
N ILE A 88 3.57 4.44 1.11
CA ILE A 88 4.85 4.96 1.58
C ILE A 88 4.83 5.31 3.07
N GLY A 89 3.65 5.38 3.70
CA GLY A 89 3.52 5.69 5.13
C GLY A 89 2.15 5.34 5.69
N GLY A 90 2.02 5.37 7.02
CA GLY A 90 0.77 5.07 7.72
C GLY A 90 0.37 3.59 7.66
N THR A 91 -0.92 3.28 7.83
CA THR A 91 -1.42 1.91 7.98
C THR A 91 -2.16 1.37 6.75
N GLU A 92 -1.77 0.15 6.33
CA GLU A 92 -2.46 -0.55 5.24
C GLU A 92 -3.90 -0.93 5.59
N ARG A 93 -4.21 -1.12 6.89
CA ARG A 93 -5.55 -1.48 7.35
C ARG A 93 -6.63 -0.52 6.84
N LEU A 94 -6.30 0.78 6.71
CA LEU A 94 -7.24 1.77 6.18
C LEU A 94 -7.47 1.61 4.68
N ILE A 95 -6.45 1.24 3.91
CA ILE A 95 -6.60 0.96 2.49
C ILE A 95 -7.56 -0.22 2.30
N GLN A 96 -7.33 -1.32 3.04
CA GLN A 96 -8.18 -2.50 2.95
C GLN A 96 -9.61 -2.22 3.42
N LYS A 97 -9.79 -1.41 4.47
CA LYS A 97 -11.12 -1.11 5.03
C LYS A 97 -11.92 -0.09 4.23
N LEU A 98 -11.27 0.92 3.64
CA LEU A 98 -11.95 2.10 3.10
C LEU A 98 -11.92 2.17 1.57
N LEU A 99 -10.95 1.51 0.93
CA LEU A 99 -10.80 1.54 -0.53
C LEU A 99 -11.17 0.21 -1.19
N ARG A 100 -11.66 -0.76 -0.42
CA ARG A 100 -12.21 -2.02 -0.93
C ARG A 100 -13.64 -2.20 -0.45
N ASP A 101 -14.45 -2.85 -1.28
CA ASP A 101 -15.80 -3.27 -0.91
C ASP A 101 -15.79 -4.60 -0.14
N ASP A 102 -16.97 -5.08 0.22
CA ASP A 102 -17.15 -6.30 1.02
C ASP A 102 -16.66 -7.58 0.28
N ASP A 103 -16.61 -7.54 -1.05
CA ASP A 103 -16.07 -8.60 -1.89
C ASP A 103 -14.54 -8.49 -2.07
N GLY A 104 -13.91 -7.45 -1.50
CA GLY A 104 -12.48 -7.18 -1.60
C GLY A 104 -12.06 -6.47 -2.90
N ASN A 105 -13.01 -6.10 -3.75
CA ASN A 105 -12.74 -5.36 -4.99
C ASN A 105 -12.43 -3.90 -4.69
N ALA A 106 -11.64 -3.28 -5.56
CA ALA A 106 -11.28 -1.88 -5.43
C ALA A 106 -12.49 -0.96 -5.68
N VAL A 107 -12.81 -0.11 -4.71
CA VAL A 107 -13.88 0.89 -4.86
C VAL A 107 -13.45 1.97 -5.84
N LYS A 108 -14.33 2.34 -6.77
CA LYS A 108 -14.06 3.47 -7.69
C LYS A 108 -14.02 4.78 -6.92
N LEU A 109 -12.93 5.55 -7.10
CA LEU A 109 -12.70 6.78 -6.33
C LEU A 109 -13.24 7.98 -7.11
N HIS A 110 -14.33 8.57 -6.61
CA HIS A 110 -14.97 9.72 -7.26
C HIS A 110 -14.43 11.03 -6.67
N VAL A 111 -13.71 11.82 -7.47
CA VAL A 111 -13.29 13.17 -7.07
C VAL A 111 -14.49 14.10 -7.14
N THR A 112 -15.16 14.27 -6.01
CA THR A 112 -16.41 15.04 -5.89
C THR A 112 -16.16 16.52 -5.61
N GLN A 113 -15.05 16.85 -4.96
CA GLN A 113 -14.74 18.21 -4.54
C GLN A 113 -13.27 18.54 -4.81
N ARG A 114 -12.99 19.84 -4.83
CA ARG A 114 -11.64 20.40 -4.86
C ARG A 114 -11.44 21.24 -3.61
N LEU A 115 -10.30 21.07 -2.98
CA LEU A 115 -9.87 21.89 -1.86
C LEU A 115 -8.72 22.78 -2.35
N ALA A 116 -8.93 24.10 -2.36
CA ALA A 116 -7.86 25.05 -2.68
C ALA A 116 -6.69 24.85 -1.71
N LEU A 117 -5.45 24.85 -2.22
CA LEU A 117 -4.26 24.61 -1.40
C LEU A 117 -3.87 25.83 -0.56
N THR A 118 -4.23 27.02 -1.02
CA THR A 118 -4.01 28.26 -0.27
C THR A 118 -4.76 28.24 1.07
N GLY A 119 -4.07 28.66 2.15
CA GLY A 119 -4.67 28.82 3.48
C GLY A 119 -4.97 27.52 4.23
N GLN A 120 -4.45 26.37 3.79
CA GLN A 120 -4.73 25.06 4.38
C GLN A 120 -3.76 24.65 5.51
N GLU A 121 -3.21 25.61 6.27
CA GLU A 121 -2.26 25.29 7.35
C GLU A 121 -2.88 24.40 8.43
N GLY A 122 -4.14 24.64 8.81
CA GLY A 122 -4.85 23.79 9.77
C GLY A 122 -5.13 22.37 9.26
N LEU A 123 -5.28 22.17 7.94
CA LEU A 123 -5.32 20.82 7.38
C LEU A 123 -3.95 20.15 7.48
N LEU A 124 -2.89 20.85 7.09
CA LEU A 124 -1.53 20.32 7.18
C LEU A 124 -1.21 19.88 8.61
N GLU A 125 -1.44 20.76 9.59
CA GLU A 125 -1.20 20.47 11.01
C GLU A 125 -1.99 19.24 11.48
N ARG A 126 -3.29 19.18 11.14
CA ARG A 126 -4.13 18.02 11.46
C ARG A 126 -3.61 16.73 10.84
N LEU A 127 -3.20 16.77 9.57
CA LEU A 127 -2.65 15.59 8.89
C LEU A 127 -1.33 15.15 9.52
N THR A 128 -0.42 16.09 9.82
CA THR A 128 0.87 15.80 10.45
C THR A 128 0.75 15.30 11.89
N ASN A 129 -0.26 15.78 12.63
CA ASN A 129 -0.52 15.36 14.01
C ASN A 129 -1.37 14.08 14.09
N SER A 130 -1.85 13.56 12.94
CA SER A 130 -2.61 12.32 12.89
C SER A 130 -1.71 11.13 13.21
N SER A 131 -2.22 10.19 14.02
CA SER A 131 -1.51 8.94 14.29
C SER A 131 -1.30 8.13 13.01
N SER A 132 -0.18 7.41 12.91
CA SER A 132 0.07 6.45 11.82
C SER A 132 -0.99 5.35 11.69
N LYS A 133 -1.82 5.14 12.72
CA LYS A 133 -2.98 4.22 12.69
C LYS A 133 -4.25 4.84 12.09
N GLN A 134 -4.31 6.16 11.96
CA GLN A 134 -5.48 6.91 11.49
C GLN A 134 -5.30 7.47 10.07
N LEU A 135 -4.13 7.24 9.48
CA LEU A 135 -3.65 7.81 8.23
C LEU A 135 -3.01 6.70 7.38
N SER A 136 -3.15 6.80 6.06
CA SER A 136 -2.29 6.12 5.08
C SER A 136 -1.84 7.10 4.02
N LEU A 137 -0.55 7.08 3.71
CA LEU A 137 0.06 7.89 2.64
C LEU A 137 0.48 6.98 1.50
N MET A 138 0.10 7.33 0.27
CA MET A 138 0.42 6.57 -0.92
C MET A 138 0.86 7.47 -2.08
N ILE A 139 1.76 6.96 -2.91
CA ILE A 139 2.02 7.53 -4.23
C ILE A 139 1.11 6.85 -5.24
N ALA A 140 0.40 7.66 -6.04
CA ALA A 140 -0.40 7.18 -7.15
C ALA A 140 0.38 7.30 -8.46
N VAL A 141 0.34 6.21 -9.22
CA VAL A 141 0.93 6.10 -10.55
C VAL A 141 -0.14 5.60 -11.52
N GLY A 142 -0.19 6.14 -12.74
CA GLY A 142 -1.03 5.59 -13.79
C GLY A 142 -0.69 4.12 -14.08
N LYS A 143 -1.66 3.34 -14.56
CA LYS A 143 -1.39 1.97 -15.06
C LYS A 143 -0.31 2.02 -16.12
N GLN A 144 -0.45 2.95 -17.05
CA GLN A 144 0.62 3.50 -17.88
C GLN A 144 0.97 4.88 -17.31
N LEU A 145 2.27 5.17 -17.22
CA LEU A 145 2.78 6.33 -16.48
C LEU A 145 2.16 7.65 -16.94
N ASP A 146 1.97 7.82 -18.25
CA ASP A 146 1.48 9.07 -18.83
C ASP A 146 -0.04 9.25 -18.77
N ASP A 147 -0.81 8.18 -18.52
CA ASP A 147 -2.28 8.22 -18.54
C ASP A 147 -2.85 9.10 -17.42
N ILE A 148 -2.13 9.28 -16.31
CA ILE A 148 -2.56 10.09 -15.18
C ILE A 148 -2.24 11.59 -15.35
N ARG A 149 -1.44 11.98 -16.35
CA ARG A 149 -1.01 13.37 -16.56
C ARG A 149 -2.17 14.37 -16.69
N PRO A 150 -3.29 14.06 -17.37
CA PRO A 150 -4.41 15.00 -17.42
C PRO A 150 -5.02 15.28 -16.04
N LEU A 151 -5.06 14.28 -15.14
CA LEU A 151 -5.50 14.46 -13.76
C LEU A 151 -4.52 15.32 -12.96
N VAL A 152 -3.21 15.03 -13.08
CA VAL A 152 -2.15 15.84 -12.44
C VAL A 152 -2.27 17.29 -12.88
N ARG A 153 -2.26 17.53 -14.19
CA ARG A 153 -2.36 18.86 -14.80
C ARG A 153 -3.60 19.60 -14.33
N TYR A 154 -4.76 18.93 -14.30
CA TYR A 154 -5.99 19.53 -13.83
C TYR A 154 -5.89 20.02 -12.38
N LEU A 155 -5.32 19.22 -11.48
CA LEU A 155 -5.19 19.60 -10.07
C LEU A 155 -4.15 20.72 -9.88
N THR A 156 -3.03 20.66 -10.61
CA THR A 156 -1.98 21.69 -10.61
C THR A 156 -2.52 23.03 -11.12
N GLU A 157 -3.18 23.06 -12.28
CA GLU A 157 -3.74 24.29 -12.87
C GLU A 157 -4.84 24.91 -12.00
N LYS A 158 -5.49 24.11 -11.15
CA LYS A 158 -6.54 24.57 -10.23
C LYS A 158 -6.02 24.91 -8.85
N ASP A 159 -4.72 24.78 -8.61
CA ASP A 159 -4.07 24.96 -7.31
C ASP A 159 -4.88 24.30 -6.18
N ALA A 160 -5.25 23.04 -6.40
CA ALA A 160 -6.19 22.35 -5.54
C ALA A 160 -5.86 20.88 -5.35
N ALA A 161 -6.19 20.36 -4.17
CA ALA A 161 -6.28 18.93 -3.93
C ALA A 161 -7.64 18.40 -4.40
N GLY A 162 -7.65 17.20 -4.98
CA GLY A 162 -8.87 16.42 -5.15
C GLY A 162 -9.34 15.89 -3.81
N VAL A 163 -10.65 15.89 -3.57
CA VAL A 163 -11.26 15.31 -2.37
C VAL A 163 -12.22 14.21 -2.80
N VAL A 164 -11.99 13.02 -2.25
CA VAL A 164 -12.83 11.83 -2.42
C VAL A 164 -13.40 11.47 -1.06
N THR A 165 -14.73 11.37 -0.98
CA THR A 165 -15.40 10.82 0.21
C THR A 165 -15.56 9.32 0.03
N VAL A 166 -15.07 8.56 1.00
CA VAL A 166 -15.24 7.11 1.07
C VAL A 166 -15.99 6.77 2.36
N THR A 167 -16.59 5.58 2.44
CA THR A 167 -17.34 5.17 3.62
C THR A 167 -16.44 5.16 4.86
N GLY A 168 -16.65 6.11 5.78
CA GLY A 168 -15.87 6.24 7.02
C GLY A 168 -14.57 7.04 6.90
N GLY A 169 -14.27 7.66 5.76
CA GLY A 169 -13.01 8.37 5.55
C GLY A 169 -13.04 9.47 4.50
N LEU A 170 -11.95 10.21 4.45
CA LEU A 170 -11.65 11.18 3.40
C LEU A 170 -10.31 10.84 2.78
N LEU A 171 -10.25 10.94 1.46
CA LEU A 171 -9.02 10.80 0.70
C LEU A 171 -8.74 12.13 0.00
N TYR A 172 -7.58 12.70 0.31
CA TYR A 172 -7.04 13.87 -0.35
C TYR A 172 -6.04 13.45 -1.42
N ILE A 173 -6.12 14.08 -2.59
CA ILE A 173 -5.27 13.79 -3.75
C ILE A 173 -4.52 15.08 -4.11
N PHE A 174 -3.24 15.12 -3.79
CA PHE A 174 -2.40 16.30 -4.01
C PHE A 174 -1.54 16.15 -5.27
N PRO A 175 -1.52 17.16 -6.16
CA PRO A 175 -0.44 17.32 -7.11
C PRO A 175 0.85 17.74 -6.38
N HIS A 176 1.98 17.78 -7.10
CA HIS A 176 3.19 18.41 -6.58
C HIS A 176 2.90 19.85 -6.15
N SER A 177 3.20 20.14 -4.89
CA SER A 177 2.85 21.38 -4.18
C SER A 177 3.59 21.45 -2.85
N ASP A 178 3.69 22.63 -2.25
CA ASP A 178 4.29 22.81 -0.92
C ASP A 178 3.67 21.91 0.14
N MET A 179 2.34 21.74 0.10
CA MET A 179 1.63 20.84 1.01
C MET A 179 2.08 19.40 0.84
N SER A 180 2.14 18.89 -0.39
CA SER A 180 2.59 17.52 -0.66
C SER A 180 4.05 17.30 -0.22
N THR A 181 4.92 18.28 -0.46
CA THR A 181 6.34 18.24 -0.07
C THR A 181 6.50 18.21 1.44
N LYS A 182 5.76 19.06 2.18
CA LYS A 182 5.78 19.07 3.66
C LYS A 182 5.30 17.74 4.23
N LEU A 183 4.24 17.17 3.67
CA LEU A 183 3.72 15.86 4.10
C LEU A 183 4.71 14.72 3.81
N LEU A 184 5.33 14.70 2.63
CA LEU A 184 6.37 13.72 2.30
C LEU A 184 7.57 13.82 3.23
N ASN A 185 8.08 15.04 3.46
CA ASN A 185 9.20 15.25 4.38
C ASN A 185 8.89 14.81 5.81
N HIS A 186 7.64 14.94 6.26
CA HIS A 186 7.21 14.48 7.58
C HIS A 186 7.14 12.95 7.64
N PHE A 187 6.42 12.31 6.70
CA PHE A 187 6.03 10.90 6.84
C PHE A 187 6.96 9.92 6.12
N ALA A 188 7.61 10.35 5.03
CA ALA A 188 8.41 9.52 4.15
C ALA A 188 9.58 10.32 3.55
N PRO A 189 10.53 10.83 4.38
CA PRO A 189 11.60 11.73 3.93
C PRO A 189 12.58 11.12 2.90
N THR A 190 12.55 9.79 2.75
CA THR A 190 13.31 9.05 1.74
C THR A 190 12.63 9.06 0.37
N VAL A 191 11.35 9.40 0.27
CA VAL A 191 10.61 9.47 -0.99
C VAL A 191 10.68 10.89 -1.54
N ARG A 192 11.45 11.07 -2.61
CA ARG A 192 11.72 12.35 -3.29
C ARG A 192 11.35 12.30 -4.78
N LEU A 193 10.29 11.57 -5.07
CA LEU A 193 9.76 11.35 -6.42
C LEU A 193 8.98 12.56 -6.96
N MET A 194 8.34 13.34 -6.07
CA MET A 194 7.47 14.44 -6.47
C MET A 194 8.29 15.70 -6.75
N SER A 195 8.43 16.02 -8.03
CA SER A 195 8.99 17.27 -8.55
C SER A 195 8.00 17.96 -9.48
N ASP A 196 8.33 19.17 -9.93
CA ASP A 196 7.53 19.85 -10.94
C ASP A 196 7.39 18.99 -12.21
N GLY A 197 6.20 19.02 -12.81
CA GLY A 197 5.85 18.23 -14.01
C GLY A 197 5.80 16.70 -13.85
N CYS A 198 5.99 16.15 -12.65
CA CYS A 198 6.00 14.70 -12.44
C CYS A 198 4.60 14.08 -12.67
N PRO A 199 4.52 12.85 -13.22
CA PRO A 199 3.25 12.16 -13.46
C PRO A 199 2.75 11.41 -12.21
N PHE A 200 2.92 11.98 -11.02
CA PHE A 200 2.58 11.34 -9.74
C PHE A 200 1.64 12.22 -8.91
N LEU A 201 0.82 11.58 -8.09
CA LEU A 201 -0.03 12.25 -7.11
C LEU A 201 0.22 11.67 -5.72
N LEU A 202 0.17 12.52 -4.69
CA LEU A 202 0.18 12.07 -3.30
C LEU A 202 -1.24 11.85 -2.82
N PHE A 203 -1.54 10.64 -2.38
CA PHE A 203 -2.81 10.24 -1.80
C PHE A 203 -2.67 10.18 -0.28
N VAL A 204 -3.57 10.88 0.41
CA VAL A 204 -3.62 10.93 1.88
C VAL A 204 -4.99 10.49 2.35
N LEU A 205 -5.09 9.24 2.81
CA LEU A 205 -6.32 8.64 3.31
C LEU A 205 -6.38 8.79 4.84
N GLY A 206 -7.45 9.40 5.34
CA GLY A 206 -7.68 9.56 6.77
C GLY A 206 -9.09 9.11 7.18
N LEU A 207 -9.23 8.69 8.43
CA LEU A 207 -10.54 8.48 9.04
C LEU A 207 -11.29 9.81 9.14
N LYS A 208 -12.61 9.78 8.91
CA LYS A 208 -13.45 10.94 9.20
C LYS A 208 -13.46 11.11 10.72
N THR A 209 -13.08 12.28 11.22
CA THR A 209 -13.28 12.61 12.63
C THR A 209 -14.78 12.68 12.87
N THR A 210 -15.34 11.70 13.57
CA THR A 210 -16.71 11.77 14.06
C THR A 210 -16.73 12.89 15.10
N SER A 211 -17.21 14.07 14.72
CA SER A 211 -17.66 15.04 15.71
C SER A 211 -18.81 14.35 16.45
N ALA A 212 -18.57 13.90 17.69
CA ALA A 212 -19.61 13.35 18.53
C ALA A 212 -20.68 14.44 18.70
N SER A 213 -21.80 14.32 17.99
CA SER A 213 -23.01 15.04 18.33
C SER A 213 -23.54 14.42 19.63
N ASN A 214 -23.12 15.00 20.76
CA ASN A 214 -23.81 14.78 22.02
C ASN A 214 -25.24 15.29 21.84
N THR A 215 -26.16 14.38 21.54
CA THR A 215 -27.59 14.63 21.55
C THR A 215 -28.03 14.25 22.95
N PRO A 216 -28.55 15.18 23.78
CA PRO A 216 -29.15 14.80 25.04
C PRO A 216 -30.45 14.06 24.72
N GLU A 217 -30.57 12.81 25.18
CA GLU A 217 -31.87 12.12 25.21
C GLU A 217 -32.82 12.86 26.18
N PRO A 218 -34.14 12.85 25.88
CA PRO A 218 -35.16 13.57 26.65
C PRO A 218 -35.43 12.96 28.03
#